data_AF-A0A5C8JVW2-F1
#
_entry.id   AF-A0A5C8JVW2-F1
#
_cell.length_a   1.000
_cell.length_b   1.000
_cell.length_c   1.000
_cell.angle_alpha   90.00
_cell.angle_beta   90.00
_cell.angle_gamma   90.00
#
_symmetry.space_group_name_H-M   'P 1'
#
loop_
_entity.id
_entity.type
_entity.pdbx_description
1 polymer ?
#
loop_
_entity_poly.entity_id
_entity_poly.type
_entity_poly.pdbx_seq_one_letter_code
_entity_poly.pdbx_strand_id
1 'polypeptide(L)'
;MSPFASSPAVRGPVPQDGGSINKEPVMTSTNLPVPQPAGDHAGQLRHLTRRLATDLADQLRAQPPTGQIVDGARTRLHQTINRYRAGDRADDATAIRLSMDLRIVRIRDEAWLASQVEPIVMTALLLDVADRIEPEFLAPVGSLLAFTAWHLGERDAARRAVEQVLAREPFYSMALLIQMALQLNVPAGALRDRMPTLGEIDIMMGPPQPDWLQPLQWTLADYLEAAR
;
A
#
# COMPACT_ATOMS: atom_id res chain seq x y z
N MET A 1 -34.88 -21.03 -54.28
CA MET A 1 -34.03 -20.35 -55.27
C MET A 1 -32.90 -19.68 -54.51
N SER A 2 -31.67 -20.07 -54.88
CA SER A 2 -30.33 -19.77 -54.34
C SER A 2 -30.00 -18.28 -54.17
N PRO A 3 -28.75 -17.89 -53.82
CA PRO A 3 -27.81 -18.33 -52.77
C PRO A 3 -27.10 -17.13 -52.07
N PHE A 4 -26.35 -17.32 -50.98
CA PHE A 4 -25.08 -16.62 -50.68
C PHE A 4 -24.40 -17.38 -49.53
N ALA A 5 -23.50 -18.32 -49.81
CA ALA A 5 -22.08 -18.18 -50.13
C ALA A 5 -21.18 -18.22 -48.87
N SER A 6 -20.50 -19.36 -48.76
CA SER A 6 -19.38 -19.73 -47.92
C SER A 6 -18.35 -18.63 -47.66
N SER A 7 -17.93 -18.50 -46.40
CA SER A 7 -16.68 -17.83 -46.00
C SER A 7 -15.54 -18.86 -46.00
N PRO A 8 -14.41 -18.64 -46.70
CA PRO A 8 -13.21 -19.42 -46.47
C PRO A 8 -12.34 -18.74 -45.41
N ALA A 9 -11.94 -19.55 -44.43
CA ALA A 9 -10.88 -19.24 -43.48
C ALA A 9 -9.56 -18.96 -44.20
N VAL A 10 -8.94 -17.82 -43.91
CA VAL A 10 -7.50 -17.61 -44.13
C VAL A 10 -6.84 -17.59 -42.77
N ARG A 11 -6.29 -18.75 -42.41
CA ARG A 11 -5.46 -18.95 -41.22
C ARG A 11 -4.03 -18.52 -41.59
N GLY A 12 -3.69 -17.26 -41.30
CA GLY A 12 -2.32 -16.77 -41.37
C GLY A 12 -1.45 -17.39 -40.26
N PRO A 13 -0.13 -17.55 -40.47
CA PRO A 13 0.76 -18.20 -39.51
C PRO A 13 0.91 -17.34 -38.24
N VAL A 14 0.75 -18.00 -37.09
CA VAL A 14 1.06 -17.46 -35.77
C VAL A 14 2.59 -17.34 -35.67
N PRO A 15 3.16 -16.16 -35.36
CA PRO A 15 4.57 -16.05 -35.02
C PRO A 15 4.81 -16.77 -33.70
N GLN A 16 5.59 -17.84 -33.72
CA GLN A 16 6.17 -18.41 -32.51
C GLN A 16 7.39 -17.58 -32.12
N ASP A 17 7.16 -16.46 -31.43
CA ASP A 17 8.23 -15.84 -30.65
C ASP A 17 8.28 -16.54 -29.30
N GLY A 18 9.21 -17.50 -29.22
CA GLY A 18 9.70 -18.14 -28.00
C GLY A 18 10.52 -17.16 -27.15
N GLY A 19 9.91 -16.04 -26.76
CA GLY A 19 10.40 -15.17 -25.72
C GLY A 19 10.21 -15.87 -24.38
N SER A 20 11.21 -16.65 -23.98
CA SER A 20 11.33 -17.23 -22.65
C SER A 20 11.26 -16.11 -21.61
N ILE A 21 10.06 -15.82 -21.10
CA ILE A 21 9.88 -15.01 -19.90
C ILE A 21 10.53 -15.79 -18.76
N ASN A 22 11.75 -15.38 -18.41
CA ASN A 22 12.44 -15.84 -17.23
C ASN A 22 11.48 -15.70 -16.04
N LYS A 23 10.97 -16.84 -15.56
CA LYS A 23 10.31 -16.96 -14.25
C LYS A 23 11.39 -16.95 -13.18
N GLU A 24 12.16 -15.86 -13.12
CA GLU A 24 13.02 -15.65 -11.96
C GLU A 24 12.12 -15.34 -10.75
N PRO A 25 12.37 -15.96 -9.58
CA PRO A 25 11.60 -15.69 -8.39
C PRO A 25 11.85 -14.24 -7.98
N VAL A 26 10.78 -13.44 -7.91
CA VAL A 26 10.79 -12.02 -7.54
C VAL A 26 11.36 -11.81 -6.11
N MET A 27 11.46 -12.87 -5.30
CA MET A 27 11.93 -12.79 -3.92
C MET A 27 12.99 -13.85 -3.56
N THR A 28 14.07 -13.94 -4.33
CA THR A 28 15.28 -14.64 -3.87
C THR A 28 16.32 -13.62 -3.42
N SER A 29 16.53 -13.51 -2.10
CA SER A 29 17.46 -12.60 -1.40
C SER A 29 17.00 -11.14 -1.40
N THR A 30 16.62 -10.54 -0.27
CA THR A 30 17.45 -10.26 0.90
C THR A 30 16.51 -9.70 1.98
N ASN A 31 16.91 -9.76 3.25
CA ASN A 31 16.28 -9.12 4.42
C ASN A 31 15.32 -7.95 4.08
N LEU A 32 14.15 -7.89 4.73
CA LEU A 32 13.44 -6.61 4.83
C LEU A 32 14.50 -5.57 5.22
N PRO A 33 14.66 -4.49 4.45
CA PRO A 33 15.67 -3.51 4.77
C PRO A 33 15.50 -3.10 6.23
N VAL A 34 16.57 -3.21 7.00
CA VAL A 34 16.82 -2.23 8.06
C VAL A 34 17.83 -1.28 7.40
N PRO A 35 17.39 -0.31 6.59
CA PRO A 35 18.30 0.72 6.15
C PRO A 35 18.60 1.53 7.41
N GLN A 36 19.84 1.45 7.90
CA GLN A 36 20.38 2.59 8.64
C GLN A 36 20.90 3.53 7.57
N PRO A 37 20.20 4.66 7.28
CA PRO A 37 20.70 5.58 6.30
C PRO A 37 22.01 6.16 6.85
N ALA A 38 23.01 6.36 5.99
CA ALA A 38 24.20 7.14 6.32
C ALA A 38 23.74 8.44 7.01
N GLY A 39 24.31 8.75 8.18
CA GLY A 39 23.65 9.57 9.22
C GLY A 39 23.08 10.94 8.79
N ASP A 40 23.52 11.50 7.67
CA ASP A 40 22.98 12.74 7.09
C ASP A 40 21.57 12.54 6.49
N HIS A 41 21.35 11.53 5.64
CA HIS A 41 20.04 11.30 5.03
C HIS A 41 18.99 10.86 6.06
N ALA A 42 19.39 10.04 7.04
CA ALA A 42 18.52 9.64 8.15
C ALA A 42 18.04 10.85 8.96
N GLY A 43 18.98 11.77 9.25
CA GLY A 43 18.68 13.02 9.96
C GLY A 43 17.74 13.92 9.15
N GLN A 44 17.96 14.01 7.83
CA GLN A 44 17.09 14.78 6.93
C GLN A 44 15.68 14.22 6.86
N LEU A 45 15.51 12.90 6.71
CA LEU A 45 14.20 12.24 6.70
C LEU A 45 13.48 12.40 8.04
N ARG A 46 14.19 12.28 9.17
CA ARG A 46 13.62 12.53 10.51
C ARG A 46 13.13 13.96 10.66
N HIS A 47 13.93 14.94 10.24
CA HIS A 47 13.55 16.35 10.28
C HIS A 47 12.34 16.63 9.38
N LEU A 48 12.33 16.09 8.16
CA LEU A 48 11.22 16.21 7.22
C LEU A 48 9.95 15.57 7.77
N THR A 49 10.05 14.38 8.37
CA THR A 49 8.93 13.67 9.01
C THR A 49 8.36 14.50 10.14
N ARG A 50 9.20 15.07 11.00
CA ARG A 50 8.76 15.96 12.08
C ARG A 50 8.01 17.18 11.55
N ARG A 51 8.55 17.87 10.53
CA ARG A 51 7.90 19.02 9.94
C ARG A 51 6.52 18.67 9.38
N LEU A 52 6.44 17.62 8.55
CA LEU A 52 5.18 17.19 7.93
C LEU A 52 4.16 16.70 8.97
N ALA A 53 4.60 16.04 10.04
CA ALA A 53 3.75 15.62 11.15
C ALA A 53 3.18 16.84 11.89
N THR A 54 4.00 17.85 12.18
CA THR A 54 3.56 19.11 12.79
C THR A 54 2.55 19.83 11.90
N ASP A 55 2.86 20.01 10.61
CA ASP A 55 1.98 20.68 9.66
C ASP A 55 0.61 19.98 9.56
N LEU A 56 0.61 18.65 9.54
CA LEU A 56 -0.61 17.84 9.53
C LEU A 56 -1.38 17.94 10.85
N ALA A 57 -0.70 17.89 11.99
CA ALA A 57 -1.34 18.03 13.29
C ALA A 57 -1.99 19.41 13.45
N ASP A 58 -1.34 20.47 12.97
CA ASP A 58 -1.86 21.83 12.96
C ASP A 58 -3.07 21.95 12.02
N GLN A 59 -2.99 21.35 10.83
CA GLN A 59 -4.12 21.26 9.92
C GLN A 59 -5.32 20.55 10.57
N LEU A 60 -5.12 19.41 11.23
CA LEU A 60 -6.20 18.67 11.91
C LEU A 60 -6.77 19.44 13.10
N ARG A 61 -5.95 20.20 13.83
CA ARG A 61 -6.40 21.03 14.95
C ARG A 61 -7.29 22.20 14.50
N ALA A 62 -7.13 22.67 13.28
CA ALA A 62 -8.03 23.62 12.65
C ALA A 62 -9.42 23.04 12.31
N GLN A 63 -9.63 21.73 12.56
CA GLN A 63 -10.89 21.00 12.35
C GLN A 63 -11.48 21.18 10.93
N PRO A 64 -10.69 20.93 9.87
CA PRO A 64 -11.21 20.98 8.52
C PRO A 64 -12.28 19.89 8.34
N PRO A 65 -13.20 20.07 7.37
CA PRO A 65 -14.14 19.02 7.01
C PRO A 65 -13.39 17.71 6.70
N THR A 66 -13.81 16.59 7.30
CA THR A 66 -13.16 15.28 7.12
C THR A 66 -13.00 14.93 5.65
N GLY A 67 -14.01 15.22 4.82
CA GLY A 67 -13.97 14.98 3.38
C GLY A 67 -12.77 15.65 2.70
N GLN A 68 -12.40 16.87 3.10
CA GLN A 68 -11.26 17.57 2.52
C GLN A 68 -9.93 16.85 2.80
N ILE A 69 -9.74 16.32 4.01
CA ILE A 69 -8.55 15.55 4.39
C ILE A 69 -8.50 14.24 3.62
N VAL A 70 -9.63 13.53 3.57
CA VAL A 70 -9.74 12.25 2.85
C VAL A 70 -9.50 12.44 1.36
N ASP A 71 -10.12 13.42 0.70
CA ASP A 71 -9.98 13.65 -0.73
C ASP A 71 -8.54 14.03 -1.11
N GLY A 72 -7.87 14.84 -0.28
CA GLY A 72 -6.45 15.15 -0.45
C GLY A 72 -5.56 13.92 -0.35
N ALA A 73 -5.82 13.04 0.62
CA ALA A 73 -5.11 11.78 0.80
C ALA A 73 -5.38 10.78 -0.34
N ARG A 74 -6.63 10.66 -0.81
CA ARG A 74 -7.00 9.81 -1.96
C ARG A 74 -6.29 10.26 -3.23
N THR A 75 -6.29 11.57 -3.47
CA THR A 75 -5.59 12.17 -4.61
C THR A 75 -4.11 11.82 -4.58
N ARG A 76 -3.45 11.94 -3.42
CA ARG A 76 -2.04 11.61 -3.26
C ARG A 76 -1.77 10.12 -3.49
N LEU A 77 -2.60 9.24 -2.95
CA LEU A 77 -2.48 7.79 -3.16
C LEU A 77 -2.54 7.47 -4.66
N HIS A 78 -3.57 7.94 -5.37
CA HIS A 78 -3.76 7.64 -6.79
C HIS A 78 -2.68 8.25 -7.68
N GLN A 79 -2.25 9.49 -7.40
CA GLN A 79 -1.14 10.10 -8.11
C GLN A 79 0.16 9.32 -7.89
N THR A 80 0.41 8.85 -6.68
CA THR A 80 1.60 8.05 -6.38
C THR A 80 1.54 6.71 -7.11
N ILE A 81 0.42 5.99 -7.06
CA ILE A 81 0.24 4.74 -7.81
C ILE A 81 0.49 4.96 -9.31
N ASN A 82 -0.07 6.02 -9.89
CA ASN A 82 0.13 6.35 -11.30
C ASN A 82 1.60 6.61 -11.65
N ARG A 83 2.37 7.26 -10.76
CA ARG A 83 3.82 7.47 -10.94
C ARG A 83 4.57 6.12 -10.99
N TYR A 84 4.31 5.22 -10.04
CA TYR A 84 4.95 3.90 -10.05
C TYR A 84 4.52 3.05 -11.23
N ARG A 85 3.26 3.16 -11.67
CA ARG A 85 2.80 2.51 -12.90
C ARG A 85 3.57 3.00 -14.13
N ALA A 86 3.97 4.27 -14.15
CA ALA A 86 4.79 4.86 -15.20
C ALA A 86 6.30 4.59 -15.05
N GLY A 87 6.74 3.92 -13.96
CA GLY A 87 8.15 3.66 -13.67
C GLY A 87 8.86 4.80 -12.91
N ASP A 88 8.13 5.84 -12.49
CA ASP A 88 8.66 6.93 -11.67
C ASP A 88 8.54 6.63 -10.16
N ARG A 89 9.33 7.36 -9.36
CA ARG A 89 9.30 7.28 -7.88
C ARG A 89 8.70 8.53 -7.27
N ALA A 90 8.14 8.39 -6.07
CA ALA A 90 7.75 9.53 -5.24
C ALA A 90 8.99 10.24 -4.67
N ASP A 91 8.87 11.54 -4.40
CA ASP A 91 9.84 12.24 -3.56
C ASP A 91 9.64 11.90 -2.08
N ASP A 92 10.61 12.26 -1.24
CA ASP A 92 10.62 11.91 0.18
C ASP A 92 9.43 12.52 0.94
N ALA A 93 9.06 13.75 0.60
CA ALA A 93 7.92 14.42 1.22
C ALA A 93 6.61 13.69 0.90
N THR A 94 6.42 13.24 -0.34
CA THR A 94 5.26 12.47 -0.78
C THR A 94 5.25 11.09 -0.15
N ALA A 95 6.38 10.40 -0.08
CA ALA A 95 6.49 9.08 0.54
C ALA A 95 6.15 9.13 2.05
N ILE A 96 6.77 10.05 2.78
CA ILE A 96 6.49 10.28 4.20
C ILE A 96 5.02 10.65 4.40
N ARG A 97 4.50 11.59 3.61
CA ARG A 97 3.11 12.02 3.73
C ARG A 97 2.13 10.90 3.44
N LEU A 98 2.40 10.06 2.43
CA LEU A 98 1.58 8.91 2.11
C LEU A 98 1.54 7.90 3.26
N SER A 99 2.66 7.67 3.95
CA SER A 99 2.68 6.77 5.12
C SER A 99 1.77 7.27 6.26
N MET A 100 1.66 8.58 6.45
CA MET A 100 0.72 9.20 7.38
C MET A 100 -0.72 9.05 6.87
N ASP A 101 -0.97 9.35 5.60
CA ASP A 101 -2.30 9.23 4.98
C ASP A 101 -2.83 7.79 5.07
N LEU A 102 -1.97 6.77 5.00
CA LEU A 102 -2.34 5.36 5.18
C LEU A 102 -2.79 4.99 6.61
N ARG A 103 -2.66 5.88 7.60
CA ARG A 103 -3.33 5.72 8.92
C ARG A 103 -4.82 6.04 8.86
N ILE A 104 -5.28 6.74 7.82
CA ILE A 104 -6.70 7.01 7.61
C ILE A 104 -7.36 5.73 7.10
N VAL A 105 -8.39 5.26 7.80
CA VAL A 105 -9.05 3.96 7.53
C VAL A 105 -9.44 3.82 6.06
N ARG A 106 -10.14 4.83 5.50
CA ARG A 106 -10.59 4.83 4.11
C ARG A 106 -9.44 4.71 3.09
N ILE A 107 -8.30 5.36 3.37
CA ILE A 107 -7.14 5.39 2.46
C ILE A 107 -6.39 4.07 2.52
N ARG A 108 -6.24 3.50 3.72
CA ARG A 108 -5.67 2.16 3.91
C ARG A 108 -6.47 1.11 3.14
N ASP A 109 -7.80 1.16 3.23
CA ASP A 109 -8.67 0.19 2.59
C ASP A 109 -8.68 0.36 1.05
N GLU A 110 -8.55 1.59 0.54
CA GLU A 110 -8.31 1.86 -0.89
C GLU A 110 -6.97 1.29 -1.36
N ALA A 111 -5.91 1.48 -0.58
CA ALA A 111 -4.59 0.92 -0.86
C ALA A 111 -4.57 -0.62 -0.79
N TRP A 112 -5.39 -1.22 0.08
CA TRP A 112 -5.59 -2.67 0.13
C TRP A 112 -6.22 -3.19 -1.17
N LEU A 113 -7.28 -2.55 -1.66
CA LEU A 113 -7.88 -2.91 -2.94
C LEU A 113 -6.90 -2.72 -4.10
N ALA A 114 -6.17 -1.60 -4.14
CA ALA A 114 -5.12 -1.39 -5.13
C ALA A 114 -4.04 -2.48 -5.08
N SER A 115 -3.69 -2.95 -3.88
CA SER A 115 -2.72 -4.04 -3.67
C SER A 115 -3.20 -5.38 -4.19
N GLN A 116 -4.52 -5.58 -4.30
CA GLN A 116 -5.09 -6.77 -4.93
C GLN A 116 -5.08 -6.67 -6.45
N VAL A 117 -5.40 -5.49 -7.01
CA VAL A 117 -5.51 -5.28 -8.46
C VAL A 117 -4.12 -5.18 -9.11
N GLU A 118 -3.19 -4.48 -8.46
CA GLU A 118 -1.84 -4.20 -8.97
C GLU A 118 -0.76 -4.55 -7.94
N PRO A 119 -0.65 -5.82 -7.50
CA PRO A 119 0.24 -6.22 -6.40
C PRO A 119 1.71 -5.92 -6.66
N ILE A 120 2.16 -5.96 -7.91
CA ILE A 120 3.56 -5.67 -8.29
C ILE A 120 3.86 -4.17 -8.12
N VAL A 121 2.99 -3.30 -8.66
CA VAL A 121 3.13 -1.84 -8.55
C VAL A 121 3.07 -1.41 -7.10
N MET A 122 2.10 -1.95 -6.35
CA MET A 122 1.96 -1.64 -4.93
C MET A 122 3.14 -2.15 -4.10
N THR A 123 3.71 -3.32 -4.40
CA THR A 123 4.92 -3.80 -3.72
C THR A 123 6.09 -2.86 -3.95
N ALA A 124 6.33 -2.42 -5.19
CA ALA A 124 7.41 -1.47 -5.49
C ALA A 124 7.23 -0.12 -4.77
N LEU A 125 6.00 0.41 -4.79
CA LEU A 125 5.64 1.63 -4.07
C LEU A 125 5.88 1.51 -2.57
N LEU A 126 5.34 0.45 -1.96
CA LEU A 126 5.37 0.29 -0.51
C LEU A 126 6.77 -0.01 0.03
N LEU A 127 7.60 -0.75 -0.72
CA LEU A 127 9.01 -0.94 -0.36
C LEU A 127 9.76 0.40 -0.35
N ASP A 128 9.55 1.20 -1.39
CA ASP A 128 10.18 2.51 -1.49
C ASP A 128 9.72 3.48 -0.38
N VAL A 129 8.44 3.43 -0.01
CA VAL A 129 7.92 4.18 1.14
C VAL A 129 8.52 3.66 2.44
N ALA A 130 8.60 2.34 2.64
CA ALA A 130 9.11 1.74 3.88
C ALA A 130 10.56 2.13 4.17
N ASP A 131 11.38 2.35 3.14
CA ASP A 131 12.79 2.74 3.28
C ASP A 131 12.99 4.20 3.77
N ARG A 132 11.94 5.03 3.77
CA ARG A 132 12.04 6.49 3.97
C ARG A 132 11.28 7.01 5.19
N ILE A 133 10.61 6.13 5.93
CA ILE A 133 9.68 6.51 7.00
C ILE A 133 10.27 6.20 8.37
N GLU A 134 9.86 7.00 9.36
CA GLU A 134 10.13 6.68 10.76
C GLU A 134 9.29 5.47 11.22
N PRO A 135 9.78 4.68 12.21
CA PRO A 135 9.15 3.45 12.66
C PRO A 135 7.66 3.57 13.06
N GLU A 136 7.24 4.72 13.57
CA GLU A 136 5.88 5.01 14.04
C GLU A 136 4.85 5.03 12.90
N PHE A 137 5.29 5.18 11.64
CA PHE A 137 4.41 5.16 10.47
C PHE A 137 4.45 3.84 9.70
N LEU A 138 5.21 2.85 10.20
CA LEU A 138 5.43 1.58 9.51
C LEU A 138 4.20 0.68 9.44
N ALA A 139 3.37 0.63 10.49
CA ALA A 139 2.35 -0.40 10.61
C ALA A 139 1.39 -0.54 9.41
N PRO A 140 0.78 0.54 8.87
CA PRO A 140 -0.03 0.43 7.66
C PRO A 140 0.77 -0.04 6.45
N VAL A 141 1.97 0.52 6.23
CA VAL A 141 2.82 0.21 5.07
C VAL A 141 3.30 -1.25 5.12
N GLY A 142 3.84 -1.68 6.25
CA GLY A 142 4.32 -3.05 6.45
C GLY A 142 3.20 -4.09 6.38
N SER A 143 1.99 -3.74 6.81
CA SER A 143 0.82 -4.62 6.66
C SER A 143 0.38 -4.73 5.20
N LEU A 144 0.42 -3.65 4.43
CA LEU A 144 0.14 -3.74 2.99
C LEU A 144 1.23 -4.51 2.23
N LEU A 145 2.51 -4.36 2.62
CA LEU A 145 3.61 -5.20 2.10
C LEU A 145 3.39 -6.68 2.42
N ALA A 146 2.96 -6.99 3.64
CA ALA A 146 2.62 -8.35 4.01
C ALA A 146 1.48 -8.90 3.16
N PHE A 147 0.46 -8.07 2.90
CA PHE A 147 -0.65 -8.43 2.04
C PHE A 147 -0.23 -8.67 0.59
N THR A 148 0.56 -7.78 -0.03
CA THR A 148 1.03 -7.97 -1.41
C THR A 148 1.93 -9.20 -1.53
N ALA A 149 2.83 -9.43 -0.57
CA ALA A 149 3.67 -10.62 -0.53
C ALA A 149 2.81 -11.90 -0.43
N TRP A 150 1.83 -11.93 0.49
CA TRP A 150 0.92 -13.07 0.60
C TRP A 150 0.11 -13.27 -0.70
N HIS A 151 -0.36 -12.18 -1.31
CA HIS A 151 -1.11 -12.21 -2.56
C HIS A 151 -0.31 -12.77 -3.74
N LEU A 152 1.00 -12.48 -3.77
CA LEU A 152 1.95 -12.98 -4.77
C LEU A 152 2.45 -14.41 -4.47
N GLY A 153 2.04 -15.02 -3.36
CA GLY A 153 2.46 -16.36 -2.95
C GLY A 153 3.74 -16.40 -2.10
N GLU A 154 4.33 -15.25 -1.77
CA GLU A 154 5.57 -15.10 -1.02
C GLU A 154 5.31 -15.16 0.50
N ARG A 155 4.89 -16.34 0.98
CA ARG A 155 4.42 -16.55 2.36
C ARG A 155 5.45 -16.17 3.44
N ASP A 156 6.73 -16.43 3.19
CA ASP A 156 7.79 -16.12 4.16
C ASP A 156 8.05 -14.62 4.25
N ALA A 157 8.03 -13.91 3.11
CA ALA A 157 8.11 -12.46 3.09
C ALA A 157 6.91 -11.82 3.79
N ALA A 158 5.70 -12.33 3.53
CA ALA A 158 4.48 -11.90 4.21
C ALA A 158 4.57 -12.07 5.73
N ARG A 159 5.05 -13.23 6.19
CA ARG A 159 5.23 -13.51 7.63
C ARG A 159 6.22 -12.55 8.27
N ARG A 160 7.40 -12.34 7.66
CA ARG A 160 8.40 -11.41 8.18
C ARG A 160 7.87 -9.97 8.29
N ALA A 161 7.13 -9.51 7.28
CA ALA A 161 6.52 -8.18 7.29
C ALA A 161 5.48 -8.06 8.43
N VAL A 162 4.62 -9.07 8.63
CA VAL A 162 3.69 -9.12 9.77
C VAL A 162 4.43 -9.08 11.10
N GLU A 163 5.47 -9.90 11.27
CA GLU A 163 6.28 -9.96 12.50
C GLU A 163 6.92 -8.60 12.80
N GLN A 164 7.46 -7.93 11.78
CA GLN A 164 8.07 -6.61 11.94
C GLN A 164 7.05 -5.54 12.39
N VAL A 165 5.82 -5.60 11.86
CA VAL A 165 4.74 -4.69 12.26
C VAL A 165 4.30 -5.00 13.69
N LEU A 166 3.97 -6.25 14.00
CA LEU A 166 3.43 -6.63 15.31
C LEU A 166 4.46 -6.52 16.45
N ALA A 167 5.76 -6.58 16.14
CA ALA A 167 6.81 -6.27 17.11
C ALA A 167 6.79 -4.81 17.58
N ARG A 168 6.21 -3.90 16.78
CA ARG A 168 6.08 -2.46 17.09
C ARG A 168 4.68 -2.10 17.56
N GLU A 169 3.67 -2.61 16.85
CA GLU A 169 2.25 -2.39 17.15
C GLU A 169 1.54 -3.74 17.28
N PRO A 170 1.58 -4.38 18.47
CA PRO A 170 1.05 -5.72 18.69
C PRO A 170 -0.45 -5.87 18.37
N PHE A 171 -1.19 -4.76 18.38
CA PHE A 171 -2.63 -4.72 18.18
C PHE A 171 -3.03 -4.10 16.82
N TYR A 172 -2.09 -3.94 15.88
CA TYR A 172 -2.42 -3.40 14.57
C TYR A 172 -3.33 -4.34 13.79
N SER A 173 -4.60 -3.96 13.65
CA SER A 173 -5.68 -4.85 13.22
C SER A 173 -5.44 -5.51 11.86
N MET A 174 -4.93 -4.78 10.89
CA MET A 174 -4.66 -5.34 9.55
C MET A 174 -3.54 -6.39 9.57
N ALA A 175 -2.49 -6.18 10.36
CA ALA A 175 -1.42 -7.17 10.51
C ALA A 175 -1.94 -8.45 11.19
N LEU A 176 -2.80 -8.32 12.19
CA LEU A 176 -3.46 -9.47 12.84
C LEU A 176 -4.35 -10.26 11.88
N LEU A 177 -5.10 -9.58 11.01
CA LEU A 177 -5.92 -10.24 9.99
C LEU A 177 -5.05 -11.06 9.02
N ILE A 178 -3.94 -10.50 8.56
CA ILE A 178 -3.00 -11.20 7.68
C ILE A 178 -2.32 -12.35 8.42
N GLN A 179 -1.92 -12.15 9.68
CA GLN A 179 -1.36 -13.21 10.52
C GLN A 179 -2.31 -14.41 10.62
N MET A 180 -3.60 -14.15 10.88
CA MET A 180 -4.63 -15.18 10.95
C MET A 180 -4.79 -15.91 9.61
N ALA A 181 -4.82 -15.18 8.48
CA ALA A 181 -4.89 -15.79 7.15
C ALA A 181 -3.67 -16.71 6.87
N LEU A 182 -2.47 -16.28 7.28
CA LEU A 182 -1.25 -17.07 7.15
C LEU A 182 -1.29 -18.34 8.01
N GLN A 183 -1.68 -18.22 9.28
CA GLN A 183 -1.79 -19.34 10.23
C GLN A 183 -2.82 -20.38 9.79
N LEU A 184 -3.96 -19.93 9.24
CA LEU A 184 -5.02 -20.79 8.72
C LEU A 184 -4.73 -21.33 7.31
N ASN A 185 -3.55 -21.03 6.74
CA ASN A 185 -3.17 -21.41 5.37
C ASN A 185 -4.21 -21.02 4.30
N VAL A 186 -4.86 -19.86 4.48
CA VAL A 186 -5.81 -19.33 3.49
C VAL A 186 -5.05 -19.07 2.19
N PRO A 187 -5.50 -19.62 1.03
CA PRO A 187 -4.87 -19.36 -0.25
C PRO A 187 -5.17 -17.93 -0.69
N ALA A 188 -4.18 -17.27 -1.32
CA ALA A 188 -4.33 -15.89 -1.82
C ALA A 188 -5.53 -15.70 -2.75
N GLY A 189 -5.86 -16.74 -3.54
CA GLY A 189 -7.03 -16.74 -4.43
C GLY A 189 -8.38 -16.68 -3.72
N ALA A 190 -8.48 -17.02 -2.43
CA ALA A 190 -9.75 -17.05 -1.70
C ALA A 190 -10.42 -15.68 -1.57
N LEU A 191 -9.64 -14.60 -1.63
CA LEU A 191 -10.16 -13.23 -1.54
C LEU A 191 -10.42 -12.58 -2.90
N ARG A 192 -9.97 -13.18 -4.01
CA ARG A 192 -10.05 -12.56 -5.34
C ARG A 192 -11.50 -12.32 -5.77
N ASP A 193 -12.37 -13.28 -5.49
CA ASP A 193 -13.78 -13.23 -5.93
C ASP A 193 -14.73 -12.65 -4.85
N ARG A 194 -14.17 -12.12 -3.75
CA ARG A 194 -14.94 -11.71 -2.56
C ARG A 194 -14.68 -10.27 -2.12
N MET A 195 -13.80 -9.55 -2.81
CA MET A 195 -13.50 -8.16 -2.46
C MET A 195 -14.49 -7.22 -3.17
N PRO A 196 -14.96 -6.18 -2.46
CA PRO A 196 -15.74 -5.13 -3.08
C PRO A 196 -14.88 -4.32 -4.06
N THR A 197 -15.52 -3.78 -5.08
CA THR A 197 -14.98 -2.73 -5.93
C THR A 197 -14.84 -1.40 -5.16
N LEU A 198 -14.07 -0.46 -5.70
CA LEU A 198 -13.95 0.88 -5.09
C LEU A 198 -15.30 1.58 -4.94
N GLY A 199 -16.19 1.47 -5.93
CA GLY A 199 -17.54 2.04 -5.86
C GLY A 199 -18.41 1.38 -4.80
N GLU A 200 -18.28 0.07 -4.60
CA GLU A 200 -18.98 -0.64 -3.52
C GLU A 200 -18.44 -0.25 -2.14
N ILE A 201 -17.13 -0.01 -1.99
CA ILE A 201 -16.57 0.56 -0.76
C ILE A 201 -17.13 1.96 -0.50
N ASP A 202 -17.23 2.82 -1.52
CA ASP A 202 -17.80 4.17 -1.35
C ASP A 202 -19.25 4.11 -0.83
N ILE A 203 -20.04 3.16 -1.34
CA ILE A 203 -21.42 2.92 -0.86
C ILE A 203 -21.41 2.38 0.58
N MET A 204 -20.58 1.37 0.86
CA MET A 204 -20.53 0.68 2.16
C MET A 204 -20.04 1.58 3.29
N MET A 205 -19.05 2.42 3.02
CA MET A 205 -18.44 3.31 4.01
C MET A 205 -19.25 4.60 4.18
N GLY A 206 -20.01 5.01 3.17
CA GLY A 206 -20.80 6.23 3.21
C GLY A 206 -19.94 7.50 3.21
N PRO A 207 -20.49 8.66 3.66
CA PRO A 207 -19.76 9.91 3.64
C PRO A 207 -18.61 9.91 4.66
N PRO A 208 -17.52 10.67 4.42
CA PRO A 208 -16.36 10.75 5.31
C PRO A 208 -16.72 11.06 6.76
N GLN A 209 -16.32 10.17 7.67
CA GLN A 209 -16.59 10.27 9.10
C GLN A 209 -15.33 10.71 9.89
N PRO A 210 -15.46 11.54 10.93
CA PRO A 210 -14.31 11.99 11.73
C PRO A 210 -13.48 10.87 12.36
N ASP A 211 -14.12 9.75 12.73
CA ASP A 211 -13.46 8.57 13.32
C ASP A 211 -12.44 7.91 12.37
N TRP A 212 -12.58 8.08 11.05
CA TRP A 212 -11.61 7.59 10.07
C TRP A 212 -10.23 8.23 10.25
N LEU A 213 -10.15 9.42 10.85
CA LEU A 213 -8.92 10.16 11.12
C LEU A 213 -8.31 9.82 12.48
N GLN A 214 -9.04 9.13 13.35
CA GLN A 214 -8.63 8.88 14.73
C GLN A 214 -7.29 8.13 14.84
N PRO A 215 -7.01 7.07 14.06
CA PRO A 215 -5.71 6.40 14.14
C PRO A 215 -4.55 7.31 13.73
N LEU A 216 -4.77 8.18 12.75
CA LEU A 216 -3.79 9.19 12.33
C LEU A 216 -3.55 10.21 13.46
N GLN A 217 -4.61 10.73 14.06
CA GLN A 217 -4.50 11.71 15.16
C GLN A 217 -3.72 11.16 16.35
N TRP A 218 -4.00 9.92 16.77
CA TRP A 218 -3.25 9.25 17.83
C TRP A 218 -1.77 9.06 17.47
N THR A 219 -1.49 8.55 16.27
CA THR A 219 -0.10 8.33 15.81
C THR A 219 0.68 9.65 15.81
N LEU A 220 0.07 10.74 15.34
CA LEU A 220 0.72 12.06 15.32
C LEU A 220 0.95 12.62 16.72
N ALA A 221 -0.01 12.44 17.65
CA ALA A 221 0.13 12.88 19.02
C ALA A 221 1.31 12.17 19.70
N ASP A 222 1.34 10.84 19.63
CA ASP A 222 2.39 10.01 20.22
C ASP A 222 3.77 10.34 19.63
N TYR A 223 3.86 10.43 18.29
CA TYR A 223 5.11 10.75 17.59
C TYR A 223 5.64 12.13 17.96
N LEU A 224 4.78 13.15 18.00
CA LEU A 224 5.18 14.52 18.34
C LEU A 224 5.50 14.69 19.83
N GLU A 225 4.93 13.86 20.71
CA GLU A 225 5.27 13.83 22.12
C GLU A 225 6.64 13.19 22.36
N ALA A 226 6.93 12.04 21.75
CA ALA A 226 8.22 11.37 21.83
C ALA A 226 9.38 12.17 21.20
N ALA A 227 9.04 13.13 20.33
CA ALA A 227 10.00 13.97 19.61
C ALA A 227 10.36 15.28 20.32
N ARG A 228 9.76 15.59 21.48
CA ARG A 228 10.06 16.75 22.32
C ARG A 228 11.26 16.50 23.21
#